data_AF-A0A2N3GYE5-F1
#
_entry.id   AF-A0A2N3GYE5-F1
#
_cell.length_a   1.000
_cell.length_b   1.000
_cell.length_c   1.000
_cell.angle_alpha   90.00
_cell.angle_beta   90.00
_cell.angle_gamma   90.00
#
_symmetry.space_group_name_H-M   'P 1'
#
loop_
_entity.id
_entity.type
_entity.pdbx_description
1 polymer ?
#
loop_
_entity_poly.entity_id
_entity_poly.type
_entity_poly.pdbx_seq_one_letter_code
_entity_poly.pdbx_strand_id
1 'polypeptide(L)'
;MSFCPSCGASNADGAKFCEKCGAGIAADVPVAPPVAPPVVPGPGTPPVNPPVKLPAGLDVAKIIIAAVVVVFLLVAYLIFLKPMSVPDYEDKADEYSVQISDATNDMDSALSDYYSYDGDSSDKVDAGDIDDLQSVFDDSKKLAKDAAGKIKGLRPPKEYKAADGRLNEWASYYGSDYWDAVADLIKSADGRTYERFSNSISDFYDKTSRDASRANRAMSRASEDLGLSWGYGE
;
A
#
# COMPACT_ATOMS: atom_id res chain seq x y z
N MET A 1 -33.08 -35.55 -3.84
CA MET A 1 -31.84 -34.87 -4.30
C MET A 1 -31.32 -35.61 -5.52
N SER A 2 -30.82 -34.89 -6.54
CA SER A 2 -30.28 -35.48 -7.77
C SER A 2 -28.78 -35.19 -7.89
N PHE A 3 -28.01 -36.13 -8.43
CA PHE A 3 -26.58 -35.94 -8.65
C PHE A 3 -26.29 -35.64 -10.13
N CYS A 4 -25.38 -34.71 -10.38
CA CYS A 4 -24.99 -34.38 -11.74
C CYS A 4 -24.18 -35.55 -12.34
N PRO A 5 -24.58 -36.10 -13.50
CA PRO A 5 -23.86 -37.20 -14.14
C PRO A 5 -22.49 -36.76 -14.70
N SER A 6 -22.25 -35.45 -14.85
CA SER A 6 -21.00 -34.92 -15.40
C SER A 6 -19.94 -34.61 -14.34
N CYS A 7 -20.32 -34.23 -13.12
CA CYS A 7 -19.35 -33.80 -12.09
C CYS A 7 -19.59 -34.38 -10.69
N GLY A 8 -20.67 -35.13 -10.47
CA GLY A 8 -20.99 -35.76 -9.19
C GLY A 8 -21.52 -34.82 -8.09
N ALA A 9 -21.74 -33.53 -8.39
CA ALA A 9 -22.30 -32.60 -7.42
C ALA A 9 -23.78 -32.91 -7.11
N SER A 10 -24.17 -32.75 -5.84
CA SER A 10 -25.57 -32.81 -5.41
C SER A 10 -26.31 -31.54 -5.85
N ASN A 11 -27.51 -31.69 -6.40
CA ASN A 11 -28.38 -30.59 -6.82
C ASN A 11 -29.77 -30.76 -6.21
N ALA A 12 -30.49 -29.64 -6.11
CA ALA A 12 -31.88 -29.60 -5.67
C ALA A 12 -32.78 -30.48 -6.56
N ASP A 13 -33.87 -30.99 -5.98
CA ASP A 13 -34.84 -31.79 -6.73
C ASP A 13 -35.54 -30.96 -7.80
N GLY A 14 -35.55 -31.46 -9.03
CA GLY A 14 -36.12 -30.76 -10.20
C GLY A 14 -35.19 -29.73 -10.86
N ALA A 15 -33.92 -29.62 -10.44
CA ALA A 15 -32.94 -28.79 -11.11
C ALA A 15 -32.71 -29.26 -12.56
N LYS A 16 -32.88 -28.37 -13.54
CA LYS A 16 -32.67 -28.68 -14.96
C LYS A 16 -31.18 -28.62 -15.37
N PHE A 17 -30.37 -27.90 -14.60
CA PHE A 17 -28.94 -27.69 -14.83
C PHE A 17 -28.19 -27.76 -13.50
N CYS A 18 -26.93 -28.19 -13.53
CA CYS A 18 -26.09 -28.29 -12.34
C CYS A 18 -25.57 -26.91 -11.90
N GLU A 19 -25.72 -26.57 -10.62
CA GLU A 19 -25.27 -25.28 -10.05
C GLU A 19 -23.74 -25.15 -9.96
N LYS A 20 -23.01 -26.28 -10.00
CA LYS A 20 -21.54 -26.27 -9.97
C LYS A 20 -20.87 -26.21 -11.35
N CYS A 21 -21.40 -26.91 -12.35
CA CYS A 21 -20.73 -27.04 -13.65
C CYS A 21 -21.59 -26.63 -14.86
N GLY A 22 -22.88 -26.34 -14.67
CA GLY A 22 -23.79 -25.92 -15.75
C GLY A 22 -24.31 -27.06 -16.64
N ALA A 23 -23.90 -28.31 -16.44
CA ALA A 23 -24.37 -29.44 -17.24
C ALA A 23 -25.87 -29.71 -17.03
N GLY A 24 -26.58 -30.10 -18.09
CA GLY A 24 -28.00 -30.47 -18.03
C GLY A 24 -28.23 -31.73 -17.19
N ILE A 25 -29.21 -31.68 -16.30
CA ILE A 25 -29.63 -32.82 -15.48
C ILE A 25 -30.91 -33.36 -16.14
N ALA A 26 -30.79 -34.49 -16.84
CA ALA A 26 -31.91 -35.05 -17.58
C ALA A 26 -33.02 -35.49 -16.60
N ALA A 27 -34.15 -34.79 -16.64
CA ALA A 27 -35.39 -35.24 -16.01
C ALA A 27 -36.12 -36.17 -16.98
N ASP A 28 -36.51 -37.35 -16.49
CA ASP A 28 -37.31 -38.36 -17.19
C ASP A 28 -38.48 -37.72 -17.96
N VAL A 29 -38.45 -37.85 -19.28
CA VAL A 29 -39.62 -37.65 -20.13
C VAL A 29 -40.27 -39.03 -20.35
N PRO A 30 -41.60 -39.19 -20.15
CA PRO A 30 -42.27 -40.46 -20.34
C PRO A 30 -42.11 -41.00 -21.77
N VAL A 31 -41.71 -42.27 -21.88
CA VAL A 31 -41.68 -43.03 -23.12
C VAL A 31 -43.11 -43.31 -23.59
N ALA A 32 -43.49 -42.83 -24.77
CA ALA A 32 -44.76 -43.13 -25.42
C ALA A 32 -44.73 -44.50 -26.16
N PRO A 33 -45.88 -45.18 -26.39
CA PRO A 33 -45.94 -46.56 -26.87
C PRO A 33 -45.68 -46.72 -28.38
N PRO A 34 -45.44 -47.97 -28.87
CA PRO A 34 -45.01 -48.24 -30.23
C PRO A 34 -46.18 -48.20 -31.22
N VAL A 35 -46.03 -47.47 -32.32
CA VAL A 35 -46.95 -47.47 -33.47
C VAL A 35 -46.30 -48.21 -34.64
N ALA A 36 -47.06 -49.14 -35.23
CA ALA A 36 -46.69 -49.97 -36.37
C ALA A 36 -46.53 -49.17 -37.69
N PRO A 37 -45.79 -49.70 -38.69
CA PRO A 37 -45.28 -48.93 -39.82
C PRO A 37 -46.25 -48.85 -41.00
N PRO A 38 -46.27 -47.71 -41.74
CA PRO A 38 -46.64 -47.72 -43.14
C PRO A 38 -45.54 -47.12 -44.05
N VAL A 39 -45.23 -47.93 -45.07
CA VAL A 39 -44.94 -47.59 -46.47
C VAL A 39 -43.82 -46.58 -46.75
N VAL A 40 -42.76 -47.11 -47.34
CA VAL A 40 -41.63 -46.43 -47.98
C VAL A 40 -42.06 -45.79 -49.30
N PRO A 41 -41.83 -44.48 -49.51
CA PRO A 41 -41.66 -43.90 -50.83
C PRO A 41 -40.23 -43.37 -50.99
N GLY A 42 -39.46 -44.05 -51.84
CA GLY A 42 -38.38 -43.47 -52.66
C GLY A 42 -37.10 -42.97 -51.96
N PRO A 43 -35.91 -43.18 -52.55
CA PRO A 43 -34.70 -42.50 -52.10
C PRO A 43 -34.76 -41.02 -52.50
N GLY A 44 -35.28 -40.19 -51.61
CA GLY A 44 -35.05 -38.75 -51.62
C GLY A 44 -33.59 -38.50 -51.23
N THR A 45 -32.84 -37.90 -52.14
CA THR A 45 -31.45 -37.46 -51.91
C THR A 45 -31.35 -36.60 -50.64
N PRO A 46 -30.36 -36.83 -49.76
CA PRO A 46 -30.20 -36.02 -48.56
C PRO A 46 -29.98 -34.54 -48.95
N PRO A 47 -30.59 -33.58 -48.25
CA PRO A 47 -30.18 -32.19 -48.38
C PRO A 47 -28.73 -32.10 -47.91
N VAL A 48 -27.84 -31.86 -48.87
CA VAL A 48 -26.43 -31.55 -48.62
C VAL A 48 -26.41 -30.23 -47.88
N ASN A 49 -26.33 -30.29 -46.55
CA ASN A 49 -25.95 -29.12 -45.75
C ASN A 49 -24.59 -28.65 -46.29
N PRO A 50 -24.47 -27.42 -46.82
CA PRO A 50 -23.18 -26.90 -47.20
C PRO A 50 -22.30 -26.92 -45.94
N PRO A 51 -21.01 -27.31 -46.06
CA PRO A 51 -20.09 -27.23 -44.94
C PRO A 51 -20.10 -25.78 -44.46
N VAL A 52 -20.50 -25.58 -43.20
CA VAL A 52 -20.33 -24.30 -42.52
C VAL A 52 -18.84 -24.05 -42.51
N LYS A 53 -18.37 -23.21 -43.43
CA LYS A 53 -16.99 -22.75 -43.48
C LYS A 53 -16.79 -21.90 -42.23
N LEU A 54 -16.19 -22.51 -41.20
CA LEU A 54 -15.62 -21.75 -40.10
C LEU A 54 -14.73 -20.67 -40.73
N PRO A 55 -14.88 -19.38 -40.36
CA PRO A 55 -14.02 -18.33 -40.89
C PRO A 55 -12.57 -18.66 -40.51
N ALA A 56 -11.81 -19.12 -41.51
CA ALA A 56 -10.38 -19.31 -41.42
C ALA A 56 -9.72 -17.93 -41.37
N GLY A 57 -9.00 -17.64 -40.29
CA GLY A 57 -8.16 -16.44 -40.26
C GLY A 57 -7.91 -15.77 -38.91
N LEU A 58 -8.27 -16.37 -37.77
CA LEU A 58 -7.75 -15.89 -36.49
C LEU A 58 -6.40 -16.58 -36.24
N ASP A 59 -5.33 -15.86 -36.55
CA ASP A 59 -3.95 -16.28 -36.30
C ASP A 59 -3.80 -16.60 -34.81
N VAL A 60 -3.82 -17.89 -34.47
CA VAL A 60 -3.82 -18.39 -33.10
C VAL A 60 -2.65 -17.81 -32.30
N ALA A 61 -1.52 -17.52 -32.95
CA ALA A 61 -0.37 -16.87 -32.31
C ALA A 61 -0.70 -15.44 -31.83
N LYS A 62 -1.49 -14.66 -32.57
CA LYS A 62 -1.94 -13.32 -32.15
C LYS A 62 -2.91 -13.37 -30.97
N ILE A 63 -3.77 -14.38 -30.92
CA ILE A 63 -4.66 -14.59 -29.77
C ILE A 63 -3.85 -14.91 -28.52
N ILE A 64 -2.84 -15.79 -28.64
CA ILE A 64 -1.95 -16.15 -27.53
C ILE A 64 -1.18 -14.92 -27.04
N ILE A 65 -0.58 -14.13 -27.95
CA ILE A 65 0.14 -12.90 -27.59
C ILE A 65 -0.81 -11.91 -26.90
N ALA A 66 -2.01 -11.69 -27.44
CA ALA A 66 -2.99 -10.80 -26.82
C ALA A 66 -3.40 -11.28 -25.42
N ALA A 67 -3.62 -12.58 -25.24
CA ALA A 67 -3.95 -13.16 -23.94
C ALA A 67 -2.81 -12.98 -22.92
N VAL A 68 -1.55 -13.20 -23.32
CA VAL A 68 -0.38 -12.98 -22.46
C VAL A 68 -0.24 -11.52 -22.07
N VAL A 69 -0.42 -10.58 -23.00
CA VAL A 69 -0.38 -9.14 -22.71
C VAL A 69 -1.49 -8.76 -21.74
N VAL A 70 -2.72 -9.25 -21.94
CA VAL A 70 -3.84 -8.99 -21.02
C VAL A 70 -3.55 -9.54 -19.62
N VAL A 71 -3.05 -10.77 -19.52
CA VAL A 71 -2.67 -11.36 -18.22
C VAL A 71 -1.56 -10.55 -17.57
N PHE A 72 -0.54 -10.14 -18.32
CA PHE A 72 0.55 -9.32 -17.79
C PHE A 72 0.05 -7.96 -17.30
N LEU A 73 -0.81 -7.28 -18.05
CA LEU A 73 -1.43 -6.02 -17.65
C LEU A 73 -2.33 -6.18 -16.42
N LEU A 74 -3.07 -7.29 -16.31
CA LEU A 74 -3.86 -7.59 -15.13
C LEU A 74 -2.97 -7.83 -13.92
N VAL A 75 -1.91 -8.64 -14.05
CA VAL A 75 -0.94 -8.87 -12.97
C VAL A 75 -0.27 -7.56 -12.57
N ALA A 76 0.15 -6.74 -13.53
CA ALA A 76 0.69 -5.41 -13.26
C ALA A 76 -0.33 -4.52 -12.54
N TYR A 77 -1.61 -4.54 -12.92
CA TYR A 77 -2.66 -3.81 -12.21
C TYR A 77 -2.83 -4.29 -10.77
N LEU A 78 -2.83 -5.61 -10.54
CA LEU A 78 -2.95 -6.20 -9.21
C LEU A 78 -1.76 -5.82 -8.31
N ILE A 79 -0.54 -5.79 -8.87
CA ILE A 79 0.68 -5.50 -8.13
C ILE A 79 0.85 -4.00 -7.90
N PHE A 80 0.67 -3.18 -8.95
CA PHE A 80 1.05 -1.76 -8.94
C PHE A 80 -0.11 -0.78 -8.76
N LEU A 81 -1.35 -1.14 -9.14
CA LEU A 81 -2.47 -0.19 -9.20
C LEU A 81 -3.58 -0.46 -8.17
N LYS A 82 -3.65 -1.67 -7.60
CA LYS A 82 -4.62 -1.93 -6.53
C LYS A 82 -4.29 -1.11 -5.28
N PRO A 83 -5.27 -0.38 -4.71
CA PRO A 83 -5.10 0.23 -3.40
C PRO A 83 -4.95 -0.86 -2.34
N MET A 84 -4.31 -0.51 -1.23
CA MET A 84 -4.18 -1.39 -0.07
C MET A 84 -5.54 -1.61 0.60
N SER A 85 -5.67 -2.69 1.37
CA SER A 85 -6.82 -2.83 2.27
C SER A 85 -6.72 -1.80 3.40
N VAL A 86 -7.85 -1.46 4.02
CA VAL A 86 -7.90 -0.52 5.15
C VAL A 86 -6.97 -0.96 6.30
N PRO A 87 -7.03 -2.22 6.80
CA PRO A 87 -6.15 -2.68 7.86
C PRO A 87 -4.67 -2.65 7.46
N ASP A 88 -4.32 -3.11 6.25
CA ASP A 88 -2.93 -3.10 5.81
C ASP A 88 -2.37 -1.68 5.70
N TYR A 89 -3.22 -0.72 5.32
CA TYR A 89 -2.83 0.68 5.22
C TYR A 89 -2.63 1.29 6.61
N GLU A 90 -3.56 1.07 7.54
CA GLU A 90 -3.46 1.53 8.93
C GLU A 90 -2.19 1.00 9.60
N ASP A 91 -1.95 -0.32 9.53
CA ASP A 91 -0.78 -0.96 10.13
C ASP A 91 0.53 -0.39 9.58
N LYS A 92 0.60 -0.13 8.26
CA LYS A 92 1.81 0.40 7.62
C LYS A 92 2.00 1.89 7.84
N ALA A 93 0.92 2.67 7.79
CA ALA A 93 0.96 4.08 8.17
C ALA A 93 1.42 4.21 9.63
N ASP A 94 0.96 3.31 10.50
CA ASP A 94 1.35 3.25 11.89
C ASP A 94 2.85 2.93 12.06
N GLU A 95 3.27 1.78 11.55
CA GLU A 95 4.66 1.32 11.61
C GLU A 95 5.66 2.39 11.14
N TYR A 96 5.38 3.08 10.03
CA TYR A 96 6.29 4.08 9.48
C TYR A 96 6.24 5.42 10.21
N SER A 97 5.10 5.80 10.79
CA SER A 97 5.04 7.02 11.58
C SER A 97 5.77 6.83 12.92
N VAL A 98 5.67 5.66 13.55
CA VAL A 98 6.48 5.32 14.73
C VAL A 98 7.97 5.43 14.42
N GLN A 99 8.45 4.89 13.29
CA GLN A 99 9.87 5.01 12.89
C GLN A 99 10.35 6.46 12.76
N ILE A 100 9.51 7.36 12.25
CA ILE A 100 9.85 8.79 12.16
C ILE A 100 9.88 9.41 13.56
N SER A 101 8.88 9.11 14.39
CA SER A 101 8.80 9.62 15.76
C SER A 101 9.98 9.17 16.62
N ASP A 102 10.35 7.89 16.56
CA ASP A 102 11.51 7.35 17.28
C ASP A 102 12.80 8.04 16.85
N ALA A 103 13.03 8.19 15.54
CA ALA A 103 14.17 8.92 15.01
C ALA A 103 14.24 10.37 15.54
N THR A 104 13.10 11.07 15.63
CA THR A 104 13.05 12.42 16.17
C THR A 104 13.29 12.46 17.68
N ASN A 105 12.79 11.49 18.44
CA ASN A 105 12.96 11.39 19.88
C ASN A 105 14.42 11.05 20.26
N ASP A 106 15.08 10.19 19.48
CA ASP A 106 16.50 9.85 19.66
C ASP A 106 17.37 11.09 19.47
N MET A 107 17.06 11.91 18.45
CA MET A 107 17.75 13.18 18.23
C MET A 107 17.47 14.20 19.32
N ASP A 108 16.22 14.35 19.76
CA ASP A 108 15.86 15.27 20.85
C ASP A 108 16.55 14.87 22.16
N SER A 109 16.62 13.57 22.46
CA SER A 109 17.33 13.03 23.62
C SER A 109 18.83 13.32 23.53
N ALA A 110 19.46 13.11 22.37
CA ALA A 110 20.88 13.40 22.17
C ALA A 110 21.19 14.90 22.29
N LEU A 111 20.34 15.78 21.75
CA LEU A 111 20.47 17.23 21.91
C LEU A 111 20.25 17.67 23.36
N SER A 112 19.30 17.05 24.07
CA SER A 112 19.02 17.32 25.47
C SER A 112 20.17 16.91 26.38
N ASP A 113 20.76 15.73 26.17
CA ASP A 113 21.93 15.26 26.91
C ASP A 113 23.12 16.19 26.70
N TYR A 114 23.32 16.62 25.45
CA TYR A 114 24.34 17.60 25.10
C TYR A 114 24.10 18.97 25.78
N TYR A 115 22.85 19.44 25.84
CA TYR A 115 22.51 20.73 26.47
C TYR A 115 22.54 20.67 28.01
N SER A 116 22.19 19.53 28.60
CA SER A 116 22.10 19.35 30.06
C SER A 116 23.46 19.24 30.75
N TYR A 117 24.56 19.35 30.00
CA TYR A 117 25.90 19.44 30.53
C TYR A 117 26.07 20.70 31.40
N ASP A 118 26.36 20.50 32.68
CA ASP A 118 26.48 21.54 33.72
C ASP A 118 27.87 22.19 33.77
N GLY A 119 28.66 22.03 32.72
CA GLY A 119 30.00 22.60 32.59
C GLY A 119 30.02 24.13 32.58
N ASP A 120 31.21 24.70 32.80
CA ASP A 120 31.39 26.15 32.71
C ASP A 120 31.08 26.60 31.27
N SER A 121 30.19 27.57 31.11
CA SER A 121 29.79 28.14 29.81
C SER A 121 30.95 28.62 28.91
N SER A 122 32.16 28.75 29.47
CA SER A 122 33.39 29.10 28.76
C SER A 122 34.15 27.89 28.18
N ASP A 123 33.81 26.66 28.57
CA ASP A 123 34.40 25.46 28.03
C ASP A 123 34.03 25.31 26.53
N LYS A 124 35.01 24.86 25.75
CA LYS A 124 34.77 24.50 24.37
C LYS A 124 34.02 23.19 24.34
N VAL A 125 33.11 23.10 23.39
CA VAL A 125 32.51 21.84 23.00
C VAL A 125 33.63 20.84 22.67
N ASP A 126 33.62 19.67 23.32
CA ASP A 126 34.56 18.60 22.99
C ASP A 126 34.25 18.07 21.58
N ALA A 127 35.28 17.82 20.79
CA ALA A 127 35.12 17.25 19.46
C ALA A 127 34.47 15.84 19.52
N GLY A 128 34.72 15.08 20.60
CA GLY A 128 34.09 13.78 20.82
C GLY A 128 32.56 13.88 20.97
N ASP A 129 32.07 14.90 21.68
CA ASP A 129 30.62 15.09 21.86
C ASP A 129 29.93 15.45 20.54
N ILE A 130 30.62 16.18 19.66
CA ILE A 130 30.11 16.49 18.32
C ILE A 130 30.08 15.23 17.45
N ASP A 131 31.10 14.39 17.51
CA ASP A 131 31.16 13.14 16.73
C ASP A 131 30.03 12.17 17.14
N ASP A 132 29.76 12.04 18.44
CA ASP A 132 28.65 11.21 18.95
C ASP A 132 27.29 11.76 18.51
N LEU A 133 27.09 13.09 18.62
CA LEU A 133 25.87 13.75 18.15
C LEU A 133 25.68 13.59 16.63
N GLN A 134 26.77 13.69 15.87
CA GLN A 134 26.77 13.50 14.42
C GLN A 134 26.40 12.05 14.05
N SER A 135 26.85 11.06 14.83
CA SER A 135 26.47 9.65 14.61
C SER A 135 24.98 9.43 14.81
N VAL A 136 24.40 9.93 15.92
CA VAL A 136 22.95 9.85 16.17
C VAL A 136 22.18 10.56 15.07
N PHE A 137 22.68 11.72 14.61
CA PHE A 137 22.09 12.46 13.52
C PHE A 137 22.02 11.66 12.22
N ASP A 138 23.12 11.05 11.80
CA ASP A 138 23.17 10.32 10.53
C ASP A 138 22.23 9.10 10.55
N ASP A 139 22.19 8.38 11.67
CA ASP A 139 21.30 7.22 11.85
C ASP A 139 19.82 7.62 11.88
N SER A 140 19.45 8.63 12.69
CA SER A 140 18.07 9.10 12.78
C SER A 140 17.58 9.75 11.48
N LYS A 141 18.42 10.55 10.81
CA LYS A 141 18.11 11.12 9.49
C LYS A 141 17.81 10.04 8.47
N LYS A 142 18.62 8.99 8.44
CA LYS A 142 18.44 7.87 7.52
C LYS A 142 17.13 7.13 7.82
N LEU A 143 16.86 6.80 9.08
CA LEU A 143 15.65 6.09 9.49
C LEU A 143 14.39 6.88 9.12
N ALA A 144 14.33 8.17 9.49
CA ALA A 144 13.19 9.03 9.19
C ALA A 144 12.98 9.22 7.69
N LYS A 145 14.06 9.41 6.91
CA LYS A 145 13.99 9.53 5.45
C LYS A 145 13.48 8.25 4.79
N ASP A 146 13.96 7.09 5.23
CA ASP A 146 13.53 5.80 4.70
C ASP A 146 12.04 5.56 5.02
N ALA A 147 11.60 5.85 6.25
CA ALA A 147 10.20 5.74 6.66
C ALA A 147 9.28 6.71 5.90
N ALA A 148 9.70 7.97 5.73
CA ALA A 148 8.96 8.95 4.94
C ALA A 148 8.83 8.54 3.46
N GLY A 149 9.89 7.94 2.90
CA GLY A 149 9.85 7.35 1.57
C GLY A 149 8.82 6.21 1.44
N LYS A 150 8.70 5.37 2.48
CA LYS A 150 7.71 4.29 2.53
C LYS A 150 6.28 4.83 2.66
N ILE A 151 6.04 5.86 3.48
CA ILE A 151 4.75 6.56 3.59
C ILE A 151 4.31 7.08 2.23
N LYS A 152 5.20 7.74 1.50
CA LYS A 152 4.92 8.24 0.14
C LYS A 152 4.61 7.14 -0.88
N GLY A 153 5.11 5.92 -0.62
CA GLY A 153 4.83 4.74 -1.43
C GLY A 153 3.52 4.04 -1.08
N LEU A 154 2.83 4.43 0.01
CA LEU A 154 1.56 3.85 0.38
C LEU A 154 0.49 4.15 -0.67
N ARG A 155 -0.44 3.21 -0.82
CA ARG A 155 -1.56 3.31 -1.75
C ARG A 155 -2.86 3.31 -0.96
N PRO A 156 -3.32 4.48 -0.48
CA PRO A 156 -4.46 4.54 0.41
C PRO A 156 -5.72 4.01 -0.28
N PRO A 157 -6.63 3.37 0.47
CA PRO A 157 -7.99 3.17 0.03
C PRO A 157 -8.68 4.53 -0.18
N LYS A 158 -9.79 4.57 -0.93
CA LYS A 158 -10.39 5.84 -1.38
C LYS A 158 -10.81 6.74 -0.22
N GLU A 159 -11.31 6.12 0.83
CA GLU A 159 -11.72 6.70 2.11
C GLU A 159 -10.57 7.43 2.83
N TYR A 160 -9.32 6.99 2.64
CA TYR A 160 -8.14 7.54 3.32
C TYR A 160 -7.29 8.49 2.48
N LYS A 161 -7.73 8.84 1.27
CA LYS A 161 -6.97 9.75 0.39
C LYS A 161 -6.68 11.11 1.03
N ALA A 162 -7.59 11.63 1.85
CA ALA A 162 -7.39 12.91 2.55
C ALA A 162 -6.40 12.78 3.72
N ALA A 163 -6.48 11.67 4.46
CA ALA A 163 -5.55 11.34 5.55
C ALA A 163 -4.13 11.09 5.00
N ASP A 164 -4.00 10.36 3.90
CA ASP A 164 -2.73 10.10 3.21
C ASP A 164 -2.03 11.39 2.77
N GLY A 165 -2.79 12.36 2.24
CA GLY A 165 -2.22 13.67 1.88
C GLY A 165 -1.63 14.41 3.09
N ARG A 166 -2.30 14.35 4.24
CA ARG A 166 -1.84 14.94 5.51
C ARG A 166 -0.64 14.19 6.10
N LEU A 167 -0.67 12.86 6.04
CA LEU A 167 0.42 12.00 6.49
C LEU A 167 1.68 12.25 5.65
N ASN A 168 1.54 12.41 4.33
CA ASN A 168 2.63 12.78 3.44
C ASN A 168 3.20 14.18 3.73
N GLU A 169 2.34 15.16 4.08
CA GLU A 169 2.79 16.49 4.49
C GLU A 169 3.65 16.42 5.75
N TRP A 170 3.20 15.68 6.77
CA TRP A 170 3.96 15.45 7.99
C TRP A 170 5.27 14.70 7.74
N ALA A 171 5.21 13.58 7.02
CA ALA A 171 6.37 12.75 6.72
C ALA A 171 7.40 13.48 5.84
N SER A 172 6.98 14.38 4.94
CA SER A 172 7.90 15.15 4.13
C SER A 172 8.73 16.14 4.97
N TYR A 173 8.10 16.78 5.95
CA TYR A 173 8.79 17.69 6.86
C TYR A 173 9.82 16.93 7.72
N TYR A 174 9.38 15.87 8.41
CA TYR A 174 10.24 15.08 9.28
C TYR A 174 11.21 14.15 8.53
N GLY A 175 10.99 13.88 7.24
CA GLY A 175 11.90 13.09 6.41
C GLY A 175 13.00 13.92 5.72
N SER A 176 12.92 15.26 5.77
CA SER A 176 13.87 16.15 5.07
C SER A 176 14.13 17.45 5.84
N ASP A 177 13.17 18.38 5.85
CA ASP A 177 13.37 19.77 6.28
C ASP A 177 13.86 19.88 7.74
N TYR A 178 13.31 19.05 8.62
CA TYR A 178 13.75 18.95 10.01
C TYR A 178 15.25 18.60 10.12
N TRP A 179 15.68 17.57 9.40
CA TRP A 179 17.07 17.10 9.45
C TRP A 179 18.06 18.06 8.80
N ASP A 180 17.63 18.86 7.83
CA ASP A 180 18.50 19.89 7.27
C ASP A 180 18.70 21.03 8.27
N ALA A 181 17.67 21.38 9.06
CA ALA A 181 17.80 22.32 10.16
C ALA A 181 18.71 21.79 11.28
N VAL A 182 18.61 20.50 11.63
CA VAL A 182 19.51 19.88 12.62
C VAL A 182 20.96 19.81 12.09
N ALA A 183 21.15 19.49 10.81
CA ALA A 183 22.49 19.51 10.20
C ALA A 183 23.15 20.89 10.27
N ASP A 184 22.37 21.94 10.01
CA ASP A 184 22.84 23.32 10.13
C ASP A 184 23.21 23.65 11.58
N LEU A 185 22.41 23.19 12.56
CA LEU A 185 22.70 23.33 13.98
C LEU A 185 24.01 22.62 14.37
N ILE A 186 24.21 21.36 13.98
CA ILE A 186 25.42 20.59 14.32
C ILE A 186 26.68 21.23 13.69
N LYS A 187 26.63 21.64 12.42
CA LYS A 187 27.74 22.37 11.78
C LYS A 187 28.05 23.68 12.48
N SER A 188 27.03 24.28 13.08
CA SER A 188 27.17 25.46 13.89
C SER A 188 27.90 25.15 15.22
N ALA A 189 27.96 23.93 15.72
CA ALA A 189 28.67 23.61 16.97
C ALA A 189 30.20 23.72 16.84
N ASP A 190 30.76 23.38 15.68
CA ASP A 190 32.21 23.21 15.49
C ASP A 190 33.03 24.46 15.86
N GLY A 191 33.90 24.31 16.86
CA GLY A 191 34.84 25.33 17.32
C GLY A 191 34.22 26.51 18.07
N ARG A 192 32.93 26.47 18.45
CA ARG A 192 32.26 27.55 19.19
C ARG A 192 32.21 27.28 20.70
N THR A 193 32.03 28.35 21.47
CA THR A 193 31.74 28.26 22.91
C THR A 193 30.30 27.82 23.13
N TYR A 194 30.01 27.23 24.27
CA TYR A 194 28.67 26.80 24.65
C TYR A 194 27.62 27.92 24.51
N GLU A 195 27.95 29.16 24.93
CA GLU A 195 27.07 30.34 24.79
C GLU A 195 26.67 30.64 23.32
N ARG A 196 27.57 30.44 22.35
CA ARG A 196 27.23 30.67 20.93
C ARG A 196 26.39 29.53 20.37
N PHE A 197 26.63 28.32 20.83
CA PHE A 197 25.86 27.16 20.43
C PHE A 197 24.43 27.23 20.97
N SER A 198 24.23 27.62 22.25
CA SER A 198 22.89 27.77 22.84
C SER A 198 22.03 28.81 22.12
N ASN A 199 22.61 29.92 21.66
CA ASN A 199 21.89 30.88 20.81
C ASN A 199 21.44 30.26 19.47
N SER A 200 22.26 29.37 18.89
CA SER A 200 21.91 28.68 17.65
C SER A 200 20.80 27.64 17.85
N ILE A 201 20.74 27.03 19.05
CA ILE A 201 19.62 26.17 19.45
C ILE A 201 18.32 26.98 19.52
N SER A 202 18.35 28.18 20.11
CA SER A 202 17.16 29.05 20.16
C SER A 202 16.65 29.40 18.77
N ASP A 203 17.54 29.81 17.86
CA ASP A 203 17.20 30.10 16.47
C ASP A 203 16.65 28.86 15.75
N PHE A 204 17.21 27.67 16.04
CA PHE A 204 16.74 26.40 15.53
C PHE A 204 15.31 26.10 16.00
N TYR A 205 14.99 26.26 17.29
CA TYR A 205 13.64 26.04 17.81
C TYR A 205 12.63 27.04 17.22
N ASP A 206 12.99 28.31 17.07
CA ASP A 206 12.10 29.33 16.48
C ASP A 206 11.79 29.05 15.01
N LYS A 207 12.76 28.50 14.27
CA LYS A 207 12.59 28.07 12.89
C LYS A 207 11.72 26.81 12.80
N THR A 208 12.08 25.77 13.54
CA THR A 208 11.44 24.45 13.42
C THR A 208 10.08 24.38 14.09
N SER A 209 9.83 25.12 15.17
CA SER A 209 8.55 25.06 15.93
C SER A 209 7.33 25.40 15.07
N ARG A 210 7.45 26.37 14.16
CA ARG A 210 6.34 26.78 13.28
C ARG A 210 5.99 25.69 12.27
N ASP A 211 7.00 25.12 11.62
CA ASP A 211 6.82 24.08 10.61
C ASP A 211 6.44 22.74 11.26
N ALA A 212 7.07 22.38 12.38
CA ALA A 212 6.70 21.23 13.21
C ALA A 212 5.25 21.33 13.71
N SER A 213 4.81 22.51 14.17
CA SER A 213 3.41 22.71 14.58
C SER A 213 2.43 22.50 13.43
N ARG A 214 2.81 22.88 12.19
CA ARG A 214 2.00 22.63 11.00
C ARG A 214 1.97 21.14 10.66
N ALA A 215 3.13 20.48 10.64
CA ALA A 215 3.25 19.06 10.39
C ALA A 215 2.46 18.23 11.42
N ASN A 216 2.59 18.55 12.71
CA ASN A 216 1.89 17.85 13.79
C ASN A 216 0.38 18.02 13.70
N ARG A 217 -0.14 19.20 13.32
CA ARG A 217 -1.57 19.36 13.02
C ARG A 217 -2.04 18.53 11.83
N ALA A 218 -1.19 18.33 10.82
CA ALA A 218 -1.50 17.45 9.71
C ALA A 218 -1.58 15.99 10.19
N MET A 219 -0.60 15.54 10.99
CA MET A 219 -0.59 14.21 11.59
C MET A 219 -1.81 13.96 12.48
N SER A 220 -2.12 14.87 13.42
CA SER A 220 -3.29 14.73 14.30
C SER A 220 -4.60 14.59 13.53
N ARG A 221 -4.77 15.34 12.44
CA ARG A 221 -5.95 15.18 11.58
C ARG A 221 -5.93 13.87 10.82
N ALA A 222 -4.78 13.46 10.29
CA ALA A 222 -4.63 12.18 9.62
C ALA A 222 -4.98 11.02 10.56
N SER A 223 -4.53 11.07 11.82
CA SER A 223 -4.84 10.06 12.82
C SER A 223 -6.33 9.97 13.13
N GLU A 224 -7.00 11.12 13.29
CA GLU A 224 -8.45 11.17 13.52
C GLU A 224 -9.23 10.52 12.37
N ASP A 225 -8.83 10.81 11.12
CA ASP A 225 -9.46 10.23 9.93
C ASP A 225 -9.22 8.72 9.79
N LEU A 226 -8.05 8.25 10.25
CA LEU A 226 -7.68 6.83 10.22
C LEU A 226 -8.22 6.05 11.42
N GLY A 227 -8.86 6.72 12.39
CA GLY A 227 -9.28 6.09 13.64
C GLY A 227 -8.12 5.58 14.49
N LEU A 228 -6.90 6.07 14.24
CA LEU A 228 -5.71 5.67 14.98
C LEU A 228 -5.60 6.51 16.24
N SER A 229 -5.58 5.86 17.41
CA SER A 229 -5.28 6.53 18.67
C SER A 229 -3.77 6.65 18.83
N TRP A 230 -3.16 7.60 18.13
CA TRP A 230 -1.78 7.97 18.40
C TRP A 230 -1.77 8.65 19.77
N GLY A 231 -1.14 8.01 20.75
CA GLY A 231 -1.13 8.42 22.16
C GLY A 231 -0.40 9.74 22.46
N TYR A 232 -0.51 10.76 21.60
CA TYR A 232 -0.01 12.12 21.85
C TYR A 232 -0.91 12.92 22.80
N GLY A 233 -1.71 12.26 23.64
CA GLY A 233 -2.69 12.92 24.49
C GLY A 233 -3.22 12.03 25.61
N GLU A 234 -2.34 11.63 26.53
CA GLU A 234 -2.62 11.61 27.98
C GLU A 234 -1.39 12.14 28.74
#